data_AF-A0A1F8EV76-F1
#
_entry.id   AF-A0A1F8EV76-F1
#
_cell.length_a   1.000
_cell.length_b   1.000
_cell.length_c   1.000
_cell.angle_alpha   90.00
_cell.angle_beta   90.00
_cell.angle_gamma   90.00
#
_symmetry.space_group_name_H-M   'P 1'
#
loop_
_entity.id
_entity.type
_entity.pdbx_description
1 polymer ?
#
loop_
_entity_poly.entity_id
_entity_poly.type
_entity_poly.pdbx_seq_one_letter_code
_entity_poly.pdbx_strand_id
1 'polypeptide(L)'
;MFYTYVLRSKKDDKLYTGATEDLRERFRLHNNGKVFSTKGRGPFELIYYEACGSSKDAFMREKYLKSGPGKRFLKNRLKRSLPLTGFTLIEIMIGLGLLVIIISLGLFLSMDLYRSYAFRSEQDTVLSIMHRARTRSLSNINQSPHGVHFEADKYVMFEGAVFDPLDTSNEEFQTSGVVSHSPATLDTVFDQLTGNTSSGILVLSGQGRTATISFNSEGRIDW
;
A
#
# COMPACT_ATOMS: atom_id res chain seq x y z
N MET A 1 41.46 -37.89 -24.94
CA MET A 1 41.50 -36.52 -24.38
C MET A 1 40.06 -36.10 -24.14
N PHE A 2 39.74 -35.49 -23.00
CA PHE A 2 38.39 -35.07 -22.64
C PHE A 2 38.30 -33.55 -22.63
N TYR A 3 37.12 -32.99 -22.84
CA TYR A 3 36.91 -31.55 -22.94
C TYR A 3 35.77 -31.10 -22.04
N THR A 4 36.01 -30.06 -21.25
CA THR A 4 34.95 -29.28 -20.61
C THR A 4 34.69 -28.06 -21.46
N TYR A 5 33.44 -27.73 -21.76
CA TYR A 5 33.09 -26.65 -22.69
C TYR A 5 31.93 -25.80 -22.19
N VAL A 6 31.88 -24.56 -22.68
CA VAL A 6 30.79 -23.62 -22.47
C VAL A 6 30.28 -23.12 -23.81
N LEU A 7 29.00 -23.31 -24.05
CA LEU A 7 28.27 -22.79 -25.20
C LEU A 7 27.44 -21.58 -24.79
N ARG A 8 27.31 -20.60 -25.69
CA ARG A 8 26.33 -19.53 -25.60
C ARG A 8 25.26 -19.72 -26.66
N SER A 9 24.00 -19.66 -26.28
CA SER A 9 22.91 -19.54 -27.25
C SER A 9 22.89 -18.11 -27.80
N LYS A 10 22.84 -17.96 -29.13
CA LYS A 10 22.61 -16.65 -29.75
C LYS A 10 21.15 -16.19 -29.67
N LYS A 11 20.25 -17.04 -29.18
CA LYS A 11 18.81 -16.77 -29.08
C LYS A 11 18.43 -16.21 -27.72
N ASP A 12 18.98 -16.77 -26.64
CA ASP A 12 18.65 -16.37 -25.26
C ASP A 12 19.83 -15.83 -24.45
N ASP A 13 21.03 -15.75 -25.04
CA ASP A 13 22.31 -15.37 -24.41
C ASP A 13 22.72 -16.20 -23.17
N LYS A 14 21.99 -17.28 -22.88
CA LYS A 14 22.28 -18.14 -21.72
C LYS A 14 23.39 -19.13 -22.05
N LEU A 15 24.16 -19.44 -21.03
CA LEU A 15 25.28 -20.38 -21.10
C LEU A 15 24.83 -21.82 -20.87
N TYR A 16 25.49 -22.76 -21.53
CA TYR A 16 25.41 -24.19 -21.28
C TYR A 16 26.82 -24.73 -21.04
N THR A 17 27.00 -25.49 -19.96
CA THR A 17 28.28 -26.12 -19.62
C THR A 17 28.14 -27.63 -19.67
N GLY A 18 29.10 -28.30 -20.29
CA GLY A 18 29.14 -29.75 -20.37
C GLY A 18 30.56 -30.28 -20.50
N ALA A 19 30.73 -31.60 -20.35
CA ALA A 19 31.95 -32.31 -20.69
C ALA A 19 31.69 -33.37 -21.77
N THR A 20 32.71 -33.69 -22.58
CA THR A 20 32.63 -34.70 -23.64
C THR A 20 34.02 -35.16 -24.07
N GLU A 21 34.12 -36.30 -24.75
CA GLU A 21 35.36 -36.76 -25.39
C GLU A 21 35.56 -36.14 -26.78
N ASP A 22 34.49 -35.94 -27.56
CA ASP A 22 34.52 -35.28 -28.86
C ASP A 22 33.74 -33.96 -28.85
N LEU A 23 34.49 -32.87 -28.68
CA LEU A 23 33.92 -31.52 -28.65
C LEU A 23 33.27 -31.10 -29.99
N ARG A 24 33.82 -31.54 -31.13
CA ARG A 24 33.33 -31.14 -32.46
C ARG A 24 32.01 -31.81 -32.75
N GLU A 25 31.92 -33.12 -32.52
CA GLU A 25 30.68 -33.86 -32.67
C GLU A 25 29.62 -33.30 -31.72
N ARG A 26 29.96 -33.09 -30.44
CA ARG A 26 29.02 -32.59 -29.44
C ARG A 26 28.47 -31.21 -29.81
N PHE A 27 29.32 -30.29 -30.27
CA PHE A 27 28.91 -28.98 -30.75
C PHE A 27 27.92 -29.07 -31.92
N ARG A 28 28.17 -29.97 -32.87
CA ARG A 28 27.26 -30.22 -34.01
C ARG A 28 25.91 -30.77 -33.53
N LEU A 29 25.89 -31.66 -32.54
CA LEU A 29 24.65 -32.20 -31.96
C LEU A 29 23.81 -31.11 -31.27
N HIS A 30 24.44 -30.19 -30.54
CA HIS A 30 23.77 -29.05 -29.92
C HIS A 30 23.12 -28.13 -30.97
N ASN A 31 23.86 -27.78 -32.03
CA ASN A 31 23.35 -26.92 -33.10
C ASN A 31 22.24 -27.59 -33.94
N ASN A 32 22.30 -28.92 -34.10
CA ASN A 32 21.25 -29.70 -34.75
C ASN A 32 20.04 -30.01 -33.83
N GLY A 33 20.01 -29.49 -32.60
CA GLY A 33 18.91 -29.72 -31.66
C GLY A 33 18.76 -31.16 -31.17
N LYS A 34 19.79 -32.00 -31.32
CA LYS A 34 19.78 -33.42 -30.94
C LYS A 34 20.09 -33.66 -29.46
N VAL A 35 20.52 -32.63 -28.73
CA VAL A 35 20.74 -32.70 -27.28
C VAL A 35 19.54 -32.15 -26.53
N PHE A 36 18.88 -33.00 -25.73
CA PHE A 36 17.65 -32.69 -25.00
C PHE A 36 17.73 -31.40 -24.17
N SER A 37 18.80 -31.22 -23.39
CA SER A 37 18.99 -30.08 -22.49
C SER A 37 19.17 -28.72 -23.18
N THR A 38 19.37 -28.73 -24.49
CA THR A 38 19.63 -27.53 -25.31
C THR A 38 18.72 -27.44 -26.54
N LYS A 39 17.75 -28.35 -26.68
CA LYS A 39 16.84 -28.39 -27.81
C LYS A 39 16.04 -27.08 -27.90
N GLY A 40 15.93 -26.51 -29.09
CA GLY A 40 15.18 -25.25 -29.33
C GLY A 40 15.88 -23.96 -28.89
N ARG A 41 17.09 -24.06 -28.32
CA ARG A 41 17.91 -22.93 -27.87
C ARG A 41 19.05 -22.59 -28.82
N GLY A 42 19.23 -23.34 -29.91
CA GLY A 42 20.19 -23.00 -30.97
C GLY A 42 19.80 -21.73 -31.73
N PRO A 43 20.72 -21.14 -32.51
CA PRO A 43 22.09 -21.59 -32.74
C PRO A 43 23.04 -21.29 -31.57
N PHE A 44 24.05 -22.12 -31.40
CA PHE A 44 25.06 -22.06 -30.34
C PHE A 44 26.42 -21.65 -30.86
N GLU A 45 27.14 -20.92 -30.02
CA GLU A 45 28.54 -20.55 -30.21
C GLU A 45 29.39 -21.16 -29.08
N LEU A 46 30.51 -21.78 -29.44
CA LEU A 46 31.49 -22.25 -28.48
C LEU A 46 32.33 -21.06 -28.02
N ILE A 47 32.17 -20.65 -26.75
CA ILE A 47 32.86 -19.47 -26.21
C ILE A 47 34.03 -19.81 -25.29
N TYR A 48 34.11 -21.07 -24.83
CA TYR A 48 35.17 -21.54 -23.95
C TYR A 48 35.28 -23.06 -23.96
N TYR A 49 36.50 -23.60 -23.89
CA TYR A 49 36.73 -25.01 -23.57
C TYR A 49 38.09 -25.21 -22.87
N GLU A 50 38.20 -26.31 -22.14
CA GLU A 50 39.42 -26.80 -21.48
C GLU A 50 39.62 -28.27 -21.86
N ALA A 51 40.86 -28.68 -22.13
CA ALA A 51 41.22 -30.07 -22.40
C ALA A 51 41.78 -30.73 -21.13
N CYS A 52 41.35 -31.95 -20.84
CA CYS A 52 41.71 -32.74 -19.67
C CYS A 52 42.18 -34.14 -20.10
N GLY A 53 43.28 -34.62 -19.53
CA GLY A 53 43.77 -35.98 -19.79
C GLY A 53 42.84 -37.06 -19.26
N SER A 54 42.13 -36.79 -18.17
CA SER A 54 41.20 -37.70 -17.51
C SER A 54 39.75 -37.27 -17.67
N SER A 55 38.86 -38.25 -17.88
CA SER A 55 37.41 -38.04 -17.92
C SER A 55 36.88 -37.48 -16.61
N LYS A 56 37.37 -38.01 -15.47
CA LYS A 56 36.97 -37.56 -14.14
C LYS A 56 37.30 -36.08 -13.92
N ASP A 57 38.45 -35.63 -14.40
CA ASP A 57 38.87 -34.23 -14.27
C ASP A 57 37.95 -33.30 -15.07
N ALA A 58 37.58 -33.70 -16.29
CA ALA A 58 36.63 -32.95 -17.11
C ALA A 58 35.25 -32.84 -16.44
N PHE A 59 34.71 -33.95 -15.89
CA PHE A 59 33.43 -33.92 -15.18
C PHE A 59 33.48 -33.11 -13.87
N MET A 60 34.57 -33.20 -13.11
CA MET A 60 34.77 -32.38 -11.92
C MET A 60 34.85 -30.90 -12.26
N ARG A 61 35.52 -30.57 -13.38
CA ARG A 61 35.61 -29.21 -13.89
C ARG A 61 34.27 -28.68 -14.37
N GLU A 62 33.49 -29.49 -15.11
CA GLU A 62 32.12 -29.15 -15.49
C GLU A 62 31.26 -28.81 -14.26
N LYS A 63 31.31 -29.66 -13.22
CA LYS A 63 30.59 -29.44 -11.97
C LYS A 63 31.01 -28.14 -11.29
N TYR A 64 32.31 -27.86 -11.25
CA TYR A 64 32.83 -26.59 -10.72
C TYR A 64 32.31 -25.40 -11.53
N LEU A 65 32.38 -25.43 -12.86
CA LEU A 65 31.95 -24.32 -13.72
C LEU A 65 30.44 -24.05 -13.62
N LYS A 66 29.63 -25.05 -13.25
CA LYS A 66 28.20 -24.89 -12.95
C LYS A 66 27.89 -24.25 -11.59
N SER A 67 28.85 -24.25 -10.66
CA SER A 67 28.71 -23.67 -9.32
C SER A 67 28.75 -22.13 -9.34
N GLY A 68 28.35 -21.47 -8.24
CA GLY A 68 28.44 -20.01 -8.10
C GLY A 68 29.86 -19.46 -8.33
N PRO A 69 30.89 -19.97 -7.62
CA PRO A 69 32.29 -19.59 -7.86
C PRO A 69 32.75 -19.84 -9.30
N GLY A 70 32.36 -20.97 -9.90
CA GLY A 70 32.69 -21.28 -11.29
C GLY A 70 32.04 -20.34 -12.31
N LYS A 71 30.78 -19.95 -12.09
CA LYS A 71 30.11 -18.91 -12.89
C LYS A 71 30.82 -17.57 -12.79
N ARG A 72 31.30 -17.19 -11.59
CA ARG A 72 32.11 -15.97 -11.39
C ARG A 72 33.45 -16.06 -12.11
N PHE A 73 34.11 -17.22 -12.06
CA PHE A 73 35.33 -17.49 -12.84
C PHE A 73 35.10 -17.29 -14.34
N LEU A 74 34.03 -17.89 -14.90
CA LEU A 74 33.68 -17.74 -16.31
C LEU A 74 33.37 -16.27 -16.67
N LYS A 75 32.62 -15.56 -15.82
CA LYS A 75 32.29 -14.13 -16.05
C LYS A 75 33.56 -13.27 -16.11
N ASN A 76 34.54 -13.55 -15.26
CA ASN A 76 35.82 -12.84 -15.26
C ASN A 76 36.70 -13.25 -16.45
N ARG A 77 36.78 -14.55 -16.77
CA ARG A 77 37.60 -15.09 -17.87
C ARG A 77 37.08 -14.65 -19.25
N LEU A 78 35.76 -14.56 -19.40
CA LEU A 78 35.06 -14.28 -20.66
C LEU A 78 34.49 -12.85 -20.69
N LYS A 79 35.05 -11.92 -19.92
CA LYS A 79 34.54 -10.55 -19.76
C LYS A 79 34.35 -9.79 -21.08
N ARG A 80 35.17 -10.07 -22.10
CA ARG A 80 35.08 -9.47 -23.45
C ARG A 80 34.24 -10.30 -24.42
N SER A 81 34.02 -11.57 -24.13
CA SER A 81 33.31 -12.51 -25.01
C SER A 81 31.83 -12.66 -24.64
N LEU A 82 31.45 -12.31 -23.40
CA LEU A 82 30.08 -12.28 -22.93
C LEU A 82 29.45 -10.89 -23.12
N PRO A 83 28.16 -10.80 -23.49
CA PRO A 83 27.45 -9.54 -23.50
C PRO A 83 27.35 -8.98 -22.08
N LEU A 84 27.36 -7.66 -21.96
CA LEU A 84 27.14 -6.95 -20.71
C LEU A 84 25.75 -7.32 -20.17
N THR A 85 25.73 -8.17 -19.15
CA THR A 85 24.49 -8.58 -18.47
C THR A 85 24.18 -7.56 -17.38
N GLY A 86 23.23 -6.67 -17.67
CA GLY A 86 22.68 -5.67 -16.77
C GLY A 86 21.30 -5.23 -17.25
N PHE A 87 20.52 -4.62 -16.37
CA PHE A 87 19.25 -4.02 -16.76
C PHE A 87 19.51 -2.86 -17.72
N THR A 88 18.72 -2.79 -18.78
CA THR A 88 18.80 -1.64 -19.69
C THR A 88 18.24 -0.41 -18.99
N LEU A 89 18.73 0.78 -19.35
CA LEU A 89 18.17 2.03 -18.84
C LEU A 89 16.65 2.10 -19.09
N ILE A 90 16.20 1.63 -20.26
CA ILE A 90 14.79 1.56 -20.66
C ILE A 90 14.00 0.67 -19.69
N GLU A 91 14.52 -0.50 -19.34
CA GLU A 91 13.84 -1.43 -18.42
C GLU A 91 13.69 -0.82 -17.01
N ILE A 92 14.73 -0.12 -16.53
CA ILE A 92 14.66 0.63 -15.26
C ILE A 92 13.62 1.75 -15.36
N MET A 93 13.58 2.49 -16.47
CA MET A 93 12.60 3.57 -16.66
C MET A 93 11.16 3.05 -16.70
N ILE A 94 10.91 1.94 -17.40
CA ILE A 94 9.58 1.31 -17.43
C ILE A 94 9.18 0.84 -16.03
N GLY A 95 10.08 0.18 -15.30
CA GLY A 95 9.83 -0.26 -13.93
C GLY A 95 9.51 0.89 -12.98
N LEU A 96 10.28 1.99 -13.07
CA LEU A 96 10.07 3.18 -12.23
C LEU A 96 8.76 3.90 -12.58
N GLY A 97 8.42 3.99 -13.87
CA GLY A 97 7.16 4.59 -14.33
C GLY A 97 5.94 3.83 -13.81
N LEU A 98 5.97 2.49 -13.89
CA LEU A 98 4.90 1.64 -13.35
C LEU A 98 4.78 1.79 -11.82
N LEU A 99 5.91 1.89 -11.10
CA LEU A 99 5.91 2.11 -9.66
C LEU A 99 5.21 3.43 -9.28
N VAL A 100 5.51 4.52 -9.99
CA VAL A 100 4.90 5.84 -9.74
C VAL A 100 3.40 5.79 -9.97
N ILE A 101 2.94 5.12 -11.03
CA ILE A 101 1.51 4.96 -11.32
C ILE A 101 0.81 4.22 -10.18
N ILE A 102 1.38 3.11 -9.70
CA ILE A 102 0.80 2.31 -8.60
C ILE A 102 0.72 3.15 -7.31
N ILE A 103 1.78 3.90 -6.97
CA ILE A 103 1.79 4.75 -5.78
C ILE A 103 0.73 5.86 -5.89
N SER A 104 0.65 6.52 -7.06
CA SER A 104 -0.32 7.60 -7.28
C SER A 104 -1.77 7.12 -7.15
N LEU A 105 -2.09 5.95 -7.70
CA LEU A 105 -3.41 5.35 -7.58
C LEU A 105 -3.72 4.93 -6.13
N GLY A 106 -2.73 4.37 -5.42
CA GLY A 106 -2.87 3.99 -4.02
C GLY A 106 -3.15 5.19 -3.11
N LEU A 107 -2.46 6.31 -3.32
CA LEU A 107 -2.68 7.56 -2.57
C LEU A 107 -4.06 8.18 -2.88
N PHE A 108 -4.51 8.10 -4.13
CA PHE A 108 -5.83 8.60 -4.51
C PHE A 108 -6.95 7.84 -3.79
N LEU A 109 -6.89 6.50 -3.80
CA LEU A 109 -7.87 5.64 -3.11
C LEU A 109 -7.82 5.81 -1.59
N SER A 110 -6.62 5.94 -1.00
CA SER A 110 -6.49 6.09 0.45
C SER A 110 -7.10 7.39 0.96
N MET A 111 -7.00 8.48 0.20
CA MET A 111 -7.59 9.76 0.58
C MET A 111 -9.12 9.71 0.60
N ASP A 112 -9.74 9.00 -0.35
CA ASP A 112 -11.20 8.84 -0.40
C ASP A 112 -11.71 7.98 0.77
N LEU A 113 -10.99 6.90 1.11
CA LEU A 113 -11.29 6.06 2.27
C LEU A 113 -11.14 6.84 3.58
N TYR A 114 -10.05 7.61 3.74
CA TYR A 114 -9.81 8.42 4.92
C TYR A 114 -10.93 9.44 5.15
N ARG A 115 -11.33 10.18 4.09
CA ARG A 115 -12.43 11.15 4.17
C ARG A 115 -13.78 10.50 4.48
N SER A 116 -14.02 9.31 3.91
CA SER A 116 -15.23 8.53 4.18
C SER A 116 -15.30 8.06 5.64
N TYR A 117 -14.17 7.61 6.19
CA TYR A 117 -14.05 7.23 7.58
C TYR A 117 -14.22 8.45 8.51
N ALA A 118 -13.54 9.57 8.20
CA ALA A 118 -13.65 10.80 8.96
C ALA A 118 -15.10 11.30 9.05
N PHE A 119 -15.86 11.26 7.95
CA PHE A 119 -17.27 11.64 7.95
C PHE A 119 -18.13 10.81 8.91
N ARG A 120 -17.96 9.48 8.91
CA ARG A 120 -18.70 8.58 9.80
C ARG A 120 -18.30 8.79 11.27
N SER A 121 -17.00 8.91 11.51
CA SER A 121 -16.47 9.17 12.85
C SER A 121 -17.00 10.49 13.41
N GLU A 122 -17.08 11.54 12.60
CA GLU A 122 -17.63 12.83 13.00
C GLU A 122 -19.11 12.72 13.38
N GLN A 123 -19.90 12.04 12.56
CA GLN A 123 -21.32 11.79 12.84
C GLN A 123 -21.49 11.05 14.18
N ASP A 124 -20.70 10.01 14.42
CA ASP A 124 -20.72 9.26 15.69
C ASP A 124 -20.32 10.13 16.89
N THR A 125 -19.31 11.02 16.73
CA THR A 125 -18.91 11.98 17.76
C THR A 125 -20.04 12.95 18.09
N VAL A 126 -20.68 13.55 17.08
CA VAL A 126 -21.81 14.48 17.25
C VAL A 126 -22.98 13.80 17.97
N LEU A 127 -23.34 12.58 17.56
CA LEU A 127 -24.40 11.81 18.23
C LEU A 127 -24.02 11.48 19.67
N SER A 128 -22.76 11.09 19.91
CA SER A 128 -22.26 10.77 21.25
C SER A 128 -22.34 11.95 22.20
N ILE A 129 -21.90 13.14 21.78
CA ILE A 129 -21.95 14.35 22.61
C ILE A 129 -23.38 14.78 22.90
N MET A 130 -24.29 14.70 21.91
CA MET A 130 -25.70 15.04 22.11
C MET A 130 -26.39 14.06 23.07
N HIS A 131 -26.19 12.75 22.91
CA HIS A 131 -26.71 11.76 23.84
C HIS A 131 -26.13 11.93 25.25
N ARG A 132 -24.85 12.30 25.36
CA ARG A 132 -24.20 12.57 26.64
C ARG A 132 -24.81 13.79 27.33
N ALA A 133 -24.95 14.92 26.63
CA ALA A 133 -25.58 16.12 27.16
C ALA A 133 -27.01 15.86 27.66
N ARG A 134 -27.81 15.13 26.86
CA ARG A 134 -29.16 14.72 27.27
C ARG A 134 -29.15 13.83 28.52
N THR A 135 -28.26 12.84 28.56
CA THR A 135 -28.17 11.90 29.70
C THR A 135 -27.75 12.62 30.99
N ARG A 136 -26.83 13.59 30.90
CA ARG A 136 -26.43 14.42 32.04
C ARG A 136 -27.58 15.28 32.57
N SER A 137 -28.38 15.86 31.67
CA SER A 137 -29.57 16.65 32.02
C SER A 137 -30.66 15.79 32.67
N LEU A 138 -30.90 14.58 32.14
CA LEU A 138 -31.88 13.62 32.70
C LEU A 138 -31.47 13.10 34.07
N SER A 139 -30.17 12.85 34.24
CA SER A 139 -29.59 12.43 35.51
C SER A 139 -29.43 13.59 36.50
N ASN A 140 -29.83 14.80 36.08
CA ASN A 140 -29.77 16.04 36.84
C ASN A 140 -28.40 16.27 37.48
N ILE A 141 -27.34 15.98 36.72
CA ILE A 141 -25.96 16.20 37.16
C ILE A 141 -25.81 17.69 37.47
N ASN A 142 -25.16 18.01 38.59
CA ASN A 142 -24.96 19.38 39.06
C ASN A 142 -26.24 20.24 39.19
N GLN A 143 -27.43 19.63 39.15
CA GLN A 143 -28.73 20.33 39.18
C GLN A 143 -28.87 21.37 38.06
N SER A 144 -28.35 21.06 36.88
CA SER A 144 -28.28 21.99 35.77
C SER A 144 -28.67 21.32 34.43
N PRO A 145 -29.33 22.05 33.52
CA PRO A 145 -29.43 21.61 32.13
C PRO A 145 -28.05 21.52 31.49
N HIS A 146 -27.91 20.67 30.48
CA HIS A 146 -26.66 20.53 29.73
C HIS A 146 -26.94 20.66 28.24
N GLY A 147 -26.00 21.27 27.54
CA GLY A 147 -26.12 21.52 26.12
C GLY A 147 -24.86 21.22 25.32
N VAL A 148 -25.02 21.30 24.01
CA VAL A 148 -23.92 21.26 23.05
C VAL A 148 -23.97 22.54 22.22
N HIS A 149 -22.85 23.25 22.20
CA HIS A 149 -22.59 24.39 21.32
C HIS A 149 -21.75 23.90 20.13
N PHE A 150 -22.23 24.14 18.92
CA PHE A 150 -21.56 23.75 17.69
C PHE A 150 -20.86 24.97 17.08
N GLU A 151 -19.54 24.88 16.86
CA GLU A 151 -18.72 25.87 16.15
C GLU A 151 -18.02 25.22 14.94
N ALA A 152 -17.52 26.03 14.01
CA ALA A 152 -16.91 25.55 12.76
C ALA A 152 -15.74 24.58 12.94
N ASP A 153 -14.97 24.73 14.03
CA ASP A 153 -13.74 23.98 14.31
C ASP A 153 -13.83 23.09 15.55
N LYS A 154 -14.83 23.31 16.42
CA LYS A 154 -15.03 22.54 17.65
C LYS A 154 -16.51 22.39 18.03
N TYR A 155 -16.78 21.39 18.86
CA TYR A 155 -18.02 21.25 19.59
C TYR A 155 -17.74 21.39 21.07
N VAL A 156 -18.54 22.18 21.77
CA VAL A 156 -18.37 22.42 23.20
C VAL A 156 -19.59 21.90 23.93
N MET A 157 -19.38 20.92 24.81
CA MET A 157 -20.42 20.51 25.74
C MET A 157 -20.32 21.40 26.98
N PHE A 158 -21.44 22.01 27.36
CA PHE A 158 -21.50 22.99 28.45
C PHE A 158 -22.61 22.67 29.44
N GLU A 159 -22.48 23.25 30.63
CA GLU A 159 -23.48 23.22 31.69
C GLU A 159 -24.23 24.56 31.75
N GLY A 160 -25.54 24.51 31.95
CA GLY A 160 -26.39 25.70 32.05
C GLY A 160 -27.36 25.88 30.88
N ALA A 161 -28.27 26.85 31.03
CA ALA A 161 -29.33 27.11 30.06
C ALA A 161 -28.85 27.93 28.85
N VAL A 162 -27.69 28.56 28.95
CA VAL A 162 -27.08 29.41 27.93
C VAL A 162 -25.58 29.10 27.91
N PHE A 163 -25.01 28.99 26.72
CA PHE A 163 -23.58 28.78 26.54
C PHE A 163 -22.77 30.00 27.02
N ASP A 164 -21.80 29.76 27.88
CA ASP A 164 -20.77 30.73 28.27
C ASP A 164 -19.39 30.22 27.86
N PRO A 165 -18.70 30.86 26.89
CA PRO A 165 -17.39 30.42 26.43
C PRO A 165 -16.28 30.58 27.50
N LEU A 166 -16.51 31.34 28.57
CA LEU A 166 -15.56 31.53 29.66
C LEU A 166 -15.73 30.50 30.79
N ASP A 167 -16.76 29.65 30.74
CA ASP A 167 -16.97 28.63 31.75
C ASP A 167 -15.87 27.56 31.71
N THR A 168 -15.24 27.34 32.86
CA THR A 168 -14.23 26.29 33.06
C THR A 168 -14.79 24.87 33.05
N SER A 169 -16.13 24.71 33.13
CA SER A 169 -16.81 23.42 33.06
C SER A 169 -16.93 22.87 31.63
N ASN A 170 -16.64 23.70 30.62
CA ASN A 170 -16.76 23.37 29.21
C ASN A 170 -15.84 22.20 28.80
N GLU A 171 -16.42 21.21 28.13
CA GLU A 171 -15.68 20.10 27.52
C GLU A 171 -15.62 20.31 25.99
N GLU A 172 -14.42 20.55 25.46
CA GLU A 172 -14.21 20.80 24.03
C GLU A 172 -13.87 19.51 23.25
N PHE A 173 -14.47 19.38 22.06
CA PHE A 173 -14.24 18.31 21.10
C PHE A 173 -13.82 18.93 19.77
N GLN A 174 -12.63 18.60 19.29
CA GLN A 174 -12.12 19.12 18.02
C GLN A 174 -12.78 18.42 16.84
N THR A 175 -13.12 19.18 15.80
CA THR A 175 -13.66 18.61 14.56
C THR A 175 -12.55 17.94 13.73
N SER A 176 -12.92 17.03 12.84
CA SER A 176 -11.98 16.45 11.87
C SER A 176 -11.47 17.45 10.82
N GLY A 177 -12.07 18.64 10.69
CA GLY A 177 -11.76 19.67 9.69
C GLY A 177 -12.11 19.28 8.24
N VAL A 178 -12.66 18.07 8.03
CA VAL A 178 -13.08 17.53 6.72
C VAL A 178 -14.60 17.60 6.54
N VAL A 179 -15.33 17.67 7.65
CA VAL A 179 -16.79 17.72 7.70
C VAL A 179 -17.20 19.11 8.17
N SER A 180 -18.16 19.71 7.48
CA SER A 180 -18.80 20.97 7.87
C SER A 180 -20.24 20.71 8.27
N HIS A 181 -20.76 21.43 9.25
CA HIS A 181 -22.16 21.39 9.63
C HIS A 181 -22.91 22.66 9.25
N SER A 182 -24.22 22.54 9.10
CA SER A 182 -25.15 23.65 8.94
C SER A 182 -26.31 23.48 9.92
N PRO A 183 -26.70 24.53 10.67
CA PRO A 183 -26.16 25.90 10.63
C PRO A 183 -24.75 26.00 11.26
N ALA A 184 -23.98 27.05 10.90
CA ALA A 184 -22.58 27.20 11.30
C ALA A 184 -22.39 27.31 12.83
N THR A 185 -23.38 27.87 13.51
CA THR A 185 -23.48 27.91 14.96
C THR A 185 -24.85 27.40 15.38
N LEU A 186 -24.88 26.51 16.37
CA LEU A 186 -26.12 25.94 16.89
C LEU A 186 -25.94 25.61 18.37
N ASP A 187 -26.94 25.97 19.17
CA ASP A 187 -27.01 25.60 20.58
C ASP A 187 -28.17 24.62 20.76
N THR A 188 -27.87 23.44 21.29
CA THR A 188 -28.88 22.46 21.66
C THR A 188 -28.77 22.22 23.16
N VAL A 189 -29.68 22.80 23.92
CA VAL A 189 -29.78 22.65 25.38
C VAL A 189 -30.87 21.65 25.72
N PHE A 190 -30.57 20.72 26.63
CA PHE A 190 -31.54 19.76 27.15
C PHE A 190 -31.99 20.18 28.55
N ASP A 191 -33.31 20.24 28.75
CA ASP A 191 -33.90 20.61 30.03
C ASP A 191 -33.59 19.55 31.10
N GLN A 192 -33.27 20.00 32.31
CA GLN A 192 -33.06 19.11 33.45
C GLN A 192 -34.28 18.22 33.72
N LEU A 193 -34.05 16.98 34.16
CA LEU A 193 -35.06 15.96 34.52
C LEU A 193 -35.99 15.48 33.40
N THR A 194 -36.20 16.27 32.34
CA THR A 194 -37.12 15.95 31.24
C THR A 194 -36.37 15.60 29.95
N GLY A 195 -35.19 16.18 29.74
CA GLY A 195 -34.41 16.01 28.53
C GLY A 195 -35.09 16.59 27.28
N ASN A 196 -36.06 17.49 27.45
CA ASN A 196 -36.69 18.22 26.36
C ASN A 196 -35.71 19.22 25.74
N THR A 197 -35.94 19.62 24.50
CA THR A 197 -35.09 20.62 23.82
C THR A 197 -35.91 21.40 22.79
N SER A 198 -35.32 22.41 22.17
CA SER A 198 -35.93 23.07 21.01
C SER A 198 -35.77 22.19 19.78
N SER A 199 -36.83 21.95 19.01
CA SER A 199 -36.72 21.17 17.77
C SER A 199 -35.76 21.84 16.78
N GLY A 200 -34.97 21.05 16.08
CA GLY A 200 -33.99 21.57 15.12
C GLY A 200 -33.39 20.49 14.23
N ILE A 201 -32.57 20.96 13.28
CA ILE A 201 -31.90 20.12 12.29
C ILE A 201 -30.45 20.56 12.20
N LEU A 202 -29.54 19.59 12.28
CA LEU A 202 -28.12 19.74 12.05
C LEU A 202 -27.75 18.90 10.83
N VAL A 203 -27.24 19.55 9.77
CA VAL A 203 -26.83 18.88 8.54
C VAL A 203 -25.31 18.80 8.50
N LEU A 204 -24.75 17.60 8.63
CA LEU A 204 -23.34 17.33 8.41
C LEU A 204 -23.08 17.10 6.92
N SER A 205 -22.07 17.75 6.36
CA SER A 205 -21.71 17.69 4.94
C SER A 205 -20.22 17.45 4.76
N GLY A 206 -19.85 16.50 3.90
CA GLY A 206 -18.45 16.21 3.57
C GLY A 206 -18.32 15.44 2.25
N GLN A 207 -17.54 15.97 1.30
CA GLN A 207 -17.22 15.35 -0.02
C GLN A 207 -18.41 14.64 -0.70
N GLY A 208 -19.53 15.35 -0.87
CA GLY A 208 -20.70 14.83 -1.58
C GLY A 208 -21.59 13.88 -0.76
N ARG A 209 -21.30 13.69 0.52
CA ARG A 209 -22.18 13.03 1.48
C ARG A 209 -22.79 14.05 2.44
N THR A 210 -24.03 13.79 2.82
CA THR A 210 -24.77 14.58 3.80
C THR A 210 -25.45 13.65 4.79
N ALA A 211 -25.40 13.98 6.08
CA ALA A 211 -26.15 13.32 7.14
C ALA A 211 -27.00 14.37 7.84
N THR A 212 -28.27 14.05 8.06
CA THR A 212 -29.22 14.98 8.68
C THR A 212 -29.56 14.45 10.05
N ILE A 213 -29.13 15.16 11.08
CA ILE A 213 -29.46 14.87 12.47
C ILE A 213 -30.61 15.78 12.85
N SER A 214 -31.76 15.19 13.15
CA SER A 214 -32.95 15.92 13.57
C SER A 214 -33.25 15.64 15.02
N PHE A 215 -33.75 16.65 15.72
CA PHE A 215 -34.17 16.52 17.11
C PHE A 215 -35.52 17.19 17.33
N ASN A 216 -36.39 16.54 18.10
CA ASN A 216 -37.74 17.01 18.38
C ASN A 216 -37.83 17.68 19.76
N SER A 217 -39.00 18.21 20.10
CA SER A 217 -39.23 18.93 21.36
C SER A 217 -39.10 18.04 22.61
N GLU A 218 -39.16 16.72 22.45
CA GLU A 218 -39.01 15.71 23.51
C GLU A 218 -37.54 15.27 23.69
N GLY A 219 -36.61 15.89 22.95
CA GLY A 219 -35.19 15.56 22.95
C GLY A 219 -34.85 14.21 22.33
N ARG A 220 -35.75 13.64 21.52
CA ARG A 220 -35.42 12.51 20.66
C ARG A 220 -34.49 12.99 19.56
N ILE A 221 -33.44 12.21 19.29
CA ILE A 221 -32.44 12.47 18.25
C ILE A 221 -32.58 11.35 17.20
N ASP A 222 -32.77 11.71 15.94
CA ASP A 222 -32.89 10.80 14.78
C ASP A 222 -31.84 11.19 13.71
N TRP A 223 -31.16 10.21 13.09
CA TRP A 223 -30.03 10.44 12.16
C TRP A 223 -29.94 9.45 10.98
#